data_AF-A0A482WE35-F1
#
_entry.id   AF-A0A482WE35-F1
#
_cell.length_a   1.000
_cell.length_b   1.000
_cell.length_c   1.000
_cell.angle_alpha   90.00
_cell.angle_beta   90.00
_cell.angle_gamma   90.00
#
_symmetry.space_group_name_H-M   'P 1'
#
loop_
_entity.id
_entity.type
_entity.pdbx_description
1 polymer ?
#
loop_
_entity_poly.entity_id
_entity_poly.type
_entity_poly.pdbx_seq_one_letter_code
_entity_poly.pdbx_strand_id
1 'polypeptide(L)'
;MYLFMRNVRILKQLRVTLKSDYFRIRTKRQRELIHPTLSIWKMTYVTFWILVSTTIVSWAILPLFNKGKDLPFKASYPYDTKASPVYEITYIHQVVGIFLSAMASLNIDTFMAALMMIIGAQCDLLCDDLRNLKNSVVSDFVASLIECIKRHKEILSFAEESNKFFSMIVLGQFFTSTVTLGLTMFQLSLVDPLSTEGYPLLFYESSLTVQLFLYCWFGNEVEI
;
A
#
# COMPACT_ATOMS: atom_id res chain seq x y z
N MET A 1 0.52 -6.84 9.76
CA MET A 1 1.51 -6.40 10.79
C MET A 1 2.54 -7.47 11.18
N TYR A 2 2.17 -8.65 11.69
CA TYR A 2 3.13 -9.65 12.19
C TYR A 2 4.21 -10.04 11.16
N LEU A 3 3.80 -10.35 9.92
CA LEU A 3 4.71 -10.68 8.82
C LEU A 3 5.67 -9.53 8.48
N PHE A 4 5.21 -8.28 8.54
CA PHE A 4 6.04 -7.09 8.33
C PHE A 4 7.14 -6.98 9.40
N MET A 5 6.81 -7.18 10.68
CA MET A 5 7.79 -7.15 11.76
C MET A 5 8.80 -8.30 11.65
N ARG A 6 8.34 -9.50 11.25
CA ARG A 6 9.22 -10.65 11.01
C ARG A 6 10.28 -10.36 9.94
N ASN A 7 9.93 -9.60 8.92
CA ASN A 7 10.80 -9.31 7.77
C ASN A 7 11.59 -7.99 7.89
N VAL A 8 11.57 -7.33 9.06
CA VAL A 8 12.21 -6.01 9.26
C VAL A 8 13.73 -6.00 9.04
N ARG A 9 14.39 -7.16 9.05
CA ARG A 9 15.83 -7.27 8.73
C ARG A 9 16.10 -7.02 7.25
N ILE A 10 15.25 -7.57 6.38
CA ILE A 10 15.33 -7.37 4.92
C ILE A 10 15.08 -5.88 4.61
N LEU A 11 14.14 -5.25 5.32
CA LEU A 11 13.89 -3.81 5.21
C LEU A 11 15.13 -2.94 5.47
N LYS A 12 15.98 -3.32 6.44
CA LYS A 12 17.23 -2.60 6.72
C LYS A 12 18.21 -2.72 5.55
N GLN A 13 18.30 -3.89 4.94
CA GLN A 13 19.16 -4.11 3.76
C GLN A 13 18.65 -3.31 2.56
N LEU A 14 17.34 -3.38 2.26
CA LEU A 14 16.72 -2.58 1.19
C LEU A 14 16.99 -1.08 1.35
N ARG A 15 16.91 -0.56 2.57
CA ARG A 15 17.23 0.84 2.86
C ARG A 15 18.68 1.20 2.55
N VAL A 16 19.62 0.30 2.83
CA VAL A 16 21.05 0.52 2.55
C VAL A 16 21.29 0.49 1.04
N THR A 17 20.73 -0.50 0.33
CA THR A 17 20.82 -0.61 -1.13
C THR A 17 20.24 0.61 -1.83
N LEU A 18 19.07 1.11 -1.37
CA LEU A 18 18.42 2.31 -1.89
C LEU A 18 19.27 3.58 -1.75
N LYS A 19 20.15 3.63 -0.73
CA LYS A 19 21.07 4.75 -0.50
C LYS A 19 22.35 4.67 -1.33
N SER A 20 22.60 3.55 -2.02
CA SER A 20 23.78 3.43 -2.86
C SER A 20 23.74 4.40 -4.04
N ASP A 21 24.91 4.82 -4.52
CA ASP A 21 25.02 5.78 -5.63
C ASP A 21 24.40 5.27 -6.95
N TYR A 22 24.13 3.97 -7.04
CA TYR A 22 23.45 3.34 -8.19
C TYR A 22 21.98 3.74 -8.31
N PHE A 23 21.31 4.10 -7.21
CA PHE A 23 19.88 4.44 -7.19
C PHE A 23 19.63 5.96 -7.26
N ARG A 24 20.67 6.79 -7.39
CA ARG A 24 20.52 8.25 -7.50
C ARG A 24 20.11 8.64 -8.92
N ILE A 25 19.06 9.46 -9.02
CA ILE A 25 18.63 10.10 -10.27
C ILE A 25 19.70 11.12 -10.68
N ARG A 26 20.35 10.92 -11.84
CA ARG A 26 21.49 11.73 -12.28
C ARG A 26 21.10 12.89 -13.21
N THR A 27 20.02 12.73 -13.99
CA THR A 27 19.70 13.65 -15.10
C THR A 27 18.32 14.31 -14.96
N LYS A 28 18.16 15.57 -15.43
CA LYS A 28 16.86 16.27 -15.46
C LYS A 28 15.80 15.50 -16.27
N ARG A 29 16.19 14.92 -17.42
CA ARG A 29 15.35 14.04 -18.25
C ARG A 29 14.82 12.84 -17.48
N GLN A 30 15.64 12.23 -16.63
CA GLN A 30 15.25 11.10 -15.79
C GLN A 30 14.23 11.51 -14.71
N ARG A 31 14.34 12.74 -14.19
CA ARG A 31 13.34 13.31 -13.28
C ARG A 31 12.02 13.58 -13.99
N GLU A 32 12.05 14.05 -15.23
CA GLU A 32 10.85 14.31 -16.04
C GLU A 32 10.13 13.01 -16.43
N LEU A 33 10.87 11.92 -16.69
CA LEU A 33 10.29 10.59 -16.93
C LEU A 33 9.54 10.02 -15.72
N ILE A 34 10.06 10.22 -14.51
CA ILE A 34 9.45 9.70 -13.27
C ILE A 34 8.29 10.59 -12.78
N HIS A 35 8.28 11.87 -13.13
CA HIS A 35 7.29 12.83 -12.67
C HIS A 35 5.82 12.44 -12.95
N PRO A 36 5.42 12.00 -14.16
CA PRO A 36 4.04 11.57 -14.43
C PRO A 36 3.64 10.35 -13.58
N THR A 37 4.51 9.33 -13.50
CA THR A 37 4.28 8.12 -12.68
C THR A 37 4.12 8.46 -11.20
N LEU A 38 4.95 9.37 -10.68
CA LEU A 38 4.85 9.86 -9.30
C LEU A 38 3.54 10.64 -9.05
N SER A 39 3.07 11.39 -10.04
CA SER A 39 1.83 12.17 -9.94
C SER A 39 0.60 11.28 -9.91
N ILE A 40 0.56 10.25 -10.77
CA ILE A 40 -0.47 9.21 -10.76
C ILE A 40 -0.46 8.48 -9.41
N TRP A 41 0.70 8.08 -8.91
CA TRP A 41 0.79 7.43 -7.59
C TRP A 41 0.28 8.31 -6.45
N LYS A 42 0.67 9.59 -6.42
CA LYS A 42 0.17 10.54 -5.41
C LYS A 42 -1.34 10.67 -5.49
N MET A 43 -1.90 10.76 -6.69
CA MET A 43 -3.35 10.83 -6.89
C MET A 43 -4.03 9.58 -6.34
N THR A 44 -3.59 8.39 -6.74
CA THR A 44 -4.22 7.14 -6.29
C THR A 44 -4.04 6.90 -4.78
N TYR A 45 -2.90 7.29 -4.21
CA TYR A 45 -2.66 7.27 -2.77
C TYR A 45 -3.62 8.21 -2.02
N VAL A 46 -3.79 9.45 -2.49
CA VAL A 46 -4.72 10.41 -1.88
C VAL A 46 -6.16 9.90 -1.97
N THR A 47 -6.57 9.35 -3.12
CA THR A 47 -7.89 8.73 -3.28
C THR A 47 -8.09 7.59 -2.28
N PHE A 48 -7.12 6.67 -2.16
CA PHE A 48 -7.21 5.56 -1.22
C PHE A 48 -7.29 6.04 0.24
N TRP A 49 -6.50 7.04 0.61
CA TRP A 49 -6.50 7.63 1.95
C TRP A 49 -7.82 8.33 2.31
N ILE A 50 -8.42 9.05 1.35
CA ILE A 50 -9.73 9.69 1.52
C ILE A 50 -10.82 8.64 1.73
N LEU A 51 -10.83 7.58 0.93
CA LEU A 51 -11.83 6.51 1.04
C LEU A 51 -11.76 5.82 2.41
N VAL A 52 -10.55 5.41 2.84
CA VAL A 52 -10.35 4.76 4.15
C VAL A 52 -10.72 5.69 5.31
N SER A 53 -10.33 6.96 5.24
CA SER A 53 -10.67 7.94 6.28
C SER A 53 -12.19 8.13 6.39
N THR A 54 -12.89 8.16 5.24
CA THR A 54 -14.35 8.28 5.20
C THR A 54 -15.01 7.07 5.84
N THR A 55 -14.56 5.84 5.52
CA THR A 55 -15.08 4.62 6.15
C THR A 55 -14.91 4.61 7.66
N ILE A 56 -13.72 4.97 8.17
CA ILE A 56 -13.44 4.99 9.61
C ILE A 56 -14.33 6.01 10.32
N VAL A 57 -14.45 7.21 9.75
CA VAL A 57 -15.30 8.28 10.32
C VAL A 57 -16.76 7.84 10.32
N SER A 58 -17.26 7.25 9.23
CA SER A 58 -18.63 6.72 9.16
C SER A 58 -18.89 5.64 10.21
N TRP A 59 -17.99 4.66 10.37
CA TRP A 59 -18.14 3.60 11.38
C TRP A 59 -17.99 4.08 12.82
N ALA A 60 -17.21 5.14 13.06
CA ALA A 60 -17.17 5.77 14.38
C ALA A 60 -18.47 6.53 14.67
N ILE A 61 -18.98 7.31 13.72
CA ILE A 61 -20.09 8.23 13.96
C ILE A 61 -21.45 7.51 14.01
N LEU A 62 -21.68 6.51 13.16
CA LEU A 62 -23.01 5.86 13.05
C LEU A 62 -23.55 5.27 14.37
N PRO A 63 -22.75 4.56 15.19
CA PRO A 63 -23.20 4.06 16.49
C PRO A 63 -23.63 5.16 17.47
N LEU A 64 -23.14 6.40 17.33
CA LEU A 64 -23.53 7.52 18.21
C LEU A 64 -24.93 8.05 17.91
N PHE A 65 -25.43 7.87 16.69
CA PHE A 65 -26.78 8.29 16.29
C PHE A 65 -27.84 7.22 16.58
N ASN A 66 -27.43 5.97 16.76
CA ASN A 66 -28.33 4.91 17.20
C ASN A 66 -28.66 5.11 18.69
N LYS A 67 -29.97 5.09 19.00
CA LYS A 67 -30.47 5.28 20.38
C LYS A 67 -30.09 4.13 21.32
N GLY A 68 -29.70 2.98 20.77
CA GLY A 68 -29.08 1.88 21.52
C GLY A 68 -27.62 2.21 21.76
N LYS A 69 -27.12 2.00 22.99
CA LYS A 69 -25.69 2.05 23.32
C LYS A 69 -24.95 0.89 22.64
N ASP A 70 -24.88 0.93 21.32
CA ASP A 70 -24.25 -0.09 20.50
C ASP A 70 -22.80 0.30 20.26
N LEU A 71 -21.91 -0.66 20.46
CA LEU A 71 -20.48 -0.48 20.18
C LEU A 71 -20.25 -0.48 18.65
N PRO A 72 -19.26 0.29 18.14
CA PRO A 72 -18.88 0.30 16.73
C PRO A 72 -18.63 -1.10 16.16
N PHE A 73 -18.05 -1.99 16.95
CA PHE A 73 -17.93 -3.41 16.63
C PHE A 73 -18.63 -4.26 17.68
N LYS A 74 -19.53 -5.12 17.22
CA LYS A 74 -20.18 -6.14 18.05
C LYS A 74 -19.13 -7.16 18.48
N ALA A 75 -18.63 -7.03 19.71
CA ALA A 75 -17.72 -7.96 20.35
C ALA A 75 -18.28 -8.40 21.71
N SER A 76 -18.07 -9.66 22.06
CA SER A 76 -18.42 -10.18 23.38
C SER A 76 -17.30 -9.84 24.35
N TYR A 77 -17.64 -9.06 25.38
CA TYR A 77 -16.72 -8.70 26.47
C TYR A 77 -17.14 -9.42 27.75
N PRO A 78 -16.20 -9.85 28.60
CA PRO A 78 -16.49 -10.53 29.87
C PRO A 78 -17.03 -9.57 30.96
N TYR A 79 -17.26 -8.30 30.63
CA TYR A 79 -17.74 -7.25 31.52
C TYR A 79 -18.97 -6.55 30.93
N ASP A 80 -19.78 -5.90 31.78
CA ASP A 80 -20.97 -5.18 31.32
C ASP A 80 -20.58 -3.91 30.54
N THR A 81 -20.67 -4.00 29.21
CA THR A 81 -20.36 -2.91 28.29
C THR A 81 -21.42 -1.82 28.25
N LYS A 82 -22.59 -2.00 28.87
CA LYS A 82 -23.68 -1.00 28.86
C LYS A 82 -23.66 -0.06 30.06
N ALA A 83 -22.92 -0.41 31.10
CA ALA A 83 -22.71 0.40 32.29
C ALA A 83 -21.74 1.57 32.02
N SER A 84 -22.12 2.79 32.42
CA SER A 84 -21.19 3.94 32.45
C SER A 84 -20.32 3.82 33.72
N PRO A 85 -18.98 4.05 33.65
CA PRO A 85 -18.19 4.64 32.56
C PRO A 85 -17.50 3.63 31.61
N VAL A 86 -17.70 2.31 31.82
CA VAL A 86 -17.01 1.24 31.07
C VAL A 86 -17.36 1.25 29.57
N TYR A 87 -18.59 1.65 29.24
CA TYR A 87 -19.03 1.85 27.86
C TYR A 87 -18.13 2.84 27.10
N GLU A 88 -17.91 4.03 27.67
CA GLU A 88 -17.17 5.12 27.03
C GLU A 88 -15.70 4.74 26.82
N ILE A 89 -15.09 4.10 27.82
CA ILE A 89 -13.71 3.60 27.74
C ILE A 89 -13.59 2.55 26.62
N THR A 90 -14.52 1.60 26.56
CA THR A 90 -14.51 0.54 25.54
C THR A 90 -14.73 1.11 24.14
N TYR A 91 -15.63 2.08 24.01
CA TYR A 91 -15.90 2.77 22.76
C TYR A 91 -14.65 3.50 22.24
N ILE A 92 -13.99 4.30 23.08
CA ILE A 92 -12.75 4.99 22.72
C ILE A 92 -11.66 3.98 22.35
N HIS A 93 -11.54 2.89 23.12
CA HIS A 93 -10.58 1.83 22.84
C HIS A 93 -10.79 1.20 21.45
N GLN A 94 -12.04 0.88 21.08
CA GLN A 94 -12.36 0.34 19.75
C GLN A 94 -12.00 1.33 18.64
N VAL A 95 -12.41 2.60 18.76
CA VAL A 95 -12.13 3.63 17.74
C VAL A 95 -10.63 3.83 17.55
N VAL A 96 -9.87 3.93 18.64
CA VAL A 96 -8.40 4.06 18.58
C VAL A 96 -7.77 2.80 17.98
N GLY A 97 -8.24 1.61 18.36
CA GLY A 97 -7.75 0.34 17.83
C GLY A 97 -7.94 0.21 16.31
N ILE A 98 -9.12 0.59 15.80
CA ILE A 98 -9.43 0.60 14.36
C ILE A 98 -8.54 1.59 13.65
N PHE A 99 -8.42 2.82 14.17
CA PHE A 99 -7.59 3.87 13.58
C PHE A 99 -6.13 3.44 13.46
N LEU A 100 -5.54 2.91 14.54
CA LEU A 100 -4.15 2.43 14.54
C LEU A 100 -3.95 1.26 13.57
N SER A 101 -4.90 0.33 13.53
CA SER A 101 -4.85 -0.82 12.61
C SER A 101 -4.92 -0.38 11.16
N ALA A 102 -5.86 0.50 10.83
CA ALA A 102 -6.03 1.03 9.48
C ALA A 102 -4.79 1.83 9.03
N MET A 103 -4.28 2.71 9.89
CA MET A 103 -3.07 3.48 9.59
C MET A 103 -1.87 2.59 9.35
N ALA A 104 -1.68 1.54 10.14
CA ALA A 104 -0.59 0.61 9.91
C ALA A 104 -0.73 -0.16 8.60
N SER A 105 -1.94 -0.63 8.26
CA SER A 105 -2.20 -1.29 6.98
C SER A 105 -1.91 -0.36 5.81
N LEU A 106 -2.41 0.88 5.84
CA LEU A 106 -2.13 1.91 4.83
C LEU A 106 -0.62 2.15 4.64
N ASN A 107 0.12 2.28 5.74
CA ASN A 107 1.56 2.49 5.68
C ASN A 107 2.30 1.28 5.08
N ILE A 108 1.86 0.05 5.39
CA ILE A 108 2.42 -1.17 4.83
C ILE A 108 2.15 -1.23 3.32
N ASP A 109 0.92 -0.99 2.88
CA ASP A 109 0.54 -0.97 1.47
C ASP A 109 1.35 0.06 0.69
N THR A 110 1.42 1.29 1.22
CA THR A 110 2.15 2.40 0.60
C THR A 110 3.64 2.11 0.50
N PHE A 111 4.21 1.51 1.55
CA PHE A 111 5.61 1.13 1.56
C PHE A 111 5.92 0.08 0.49
N MET A 112 5.06 -0.93 0.32
CA MET A 112 5.25 -1.98 -0.70
C MET A 112 5.07 -1.43 -2.12
N ALA A 113 4.04 -0.59 -2.35
CA ALA A 113 3.85 0.12 -3.61
C ALA A 113 5.08 0.99 -3.97
N ALA A 114 5.67 1.67 -2.98
CA ALA A 114 6.88 2.47 -3.20
C ALA A 114 8.09 1.61 -3.60
N LEU A 115 8.26 0.41 -3.01
CA LEU A 115 9.34 -0.50 -3.41
C LEU A 115 9.18 -0.96 -4.87
N MET A 116 7.98 -1.37 -5.28
CA MET A 116 7.67 -1.77 -6.66
C MET A 116 7.95 -0.62 -7.64
N MET A 117 7.47 0.58 -7.32
CA MET A 117 7.74 1.77 -8.13
C MET A 117 9.23 2.06 -8.26
N ILE A 118 10.00 1.96 -7.17
CA ILE A 118 11.45 2.17 -7.21
C ILE A 118 12.10 1.17 -8.17
N ILE A 119 11.69 -0.10 -8.14
CA ILE A 119 12.22 -1.12 -9.04
C ILE A 119 11.92 -0.74 -10.49
N GLY A 120 10.66 -0.47 -10.84
CA GLY A 120 10.25 -0.08 -12.19
C GLY A 120 10.99 1.17 -12.69
N ALA A 121 11.04 2.23 -11.87
CA ALA A 121 11.73 3.47 -12.22
C ALA A 121 13.24 3.26 -12.46
N GLN A 122 13.89 2.34 -11.75
CA GLN A 122 15.31 2.03 -11.96
C GLN A 122 15.52 1.18 -13.22
N CYS A 123 14.57 0.31 -13.58
CA CYS A 123 14.56 -0.39 -14.86
C CYS A 123 14.41 0.59 -16.04
N ASP A 124 13.48 1.54 -15.97
CA ASP A 124 13.32 2.60 -16.97
C ASP A 124 14.59 3.43 -17.14
N LEU A 125 15.23 3.76 -16.01
CA LEU A 125 16.50 4.49 -15.98
C LEU A 125 17.60 3.73 -16.72
N LEU A 126 17.67 2.43 -16.47
CA LEU A 126 18.61 1.53 -17.13
C LEU A 126 18.34 1.45 -18.63
N CYS A 127 17.08 1.36 -19.04
CA CYS A 127 16.67 1.37 -20.44
C CYS A 127 17.05 2.69 -21.15
N ASP A 128 16.86 3.85 -20.51
CA ASP A 128 17.26 5.15 -21.07
C ASP A 128 18.78 5.23 -21.26
N ASP A 129 19.56 4.81 -20.25
CA ASP A 129 21.03 4.82 -20.35
C ASP A 129 21.53 3.83 -21.42
N LEU A 130 20.92 2.65 -21.56
CA LEU A 130 21.20 1.70 -22.64
C LEU A 130 20.86 2.24 -24.03
N ARG A 131 19.80 3.04 -24.17
CA ARG A 131 19.44 3.70 -25.44
C ARG A 131 20.42 4.81 -25.80
N ASN A 132 20.85 5.59 -24.80
CA ASN A 132 21.79 6.70 -25.00
C ASN A 132 23.24 6.24 -25.18
N LEU A 133 23.57 5.01 -24.76
CA LEU A 133 24.87 4.35 -24.96
C LEU A 133 25.32 4.31 -26.43
N LYS A 134 24.38 4.21 -27.38
CA LYS A 134 24.66 4.18 -28.83
C LYS A 134 25.31 5.47 -29.36
N ASN A 135 25.18 6.58 -28.63
CA ASN A 135 25.73 7.88 -29.03
C ASN A 135 27.11 8.17 -28.41
N SER A 136 27.71 7.22 -27.69
CA SER A 136 29.01 7.39 -27.01
C SER A 136 30.22 7.09 -27.91
N VAL A 137 31.35 7.74 -27.63
CA VAL A 137 32.65 7.48 -28.30
C VAL A 137 33.11 6.04 -27.99
N VAL A 138 33.72 5.36 -28.96
CA VAL A 138 34.06 3.92 -28.88
C VAL A 138 34.87 3.53 -27.63
N SER A 139 35.76 4.40 -27.11
CA SER A 139 36.52 4.13 -25.88
C SER A 139 35.66 4.14 -24.61
N ASP A 140 34.61 4.94 -24.59
CA ASP A 140 33.75 5.16 -23.42
C ASP A 140 32.55 4.21 -23.40
N PHE A 141 32.28 3.57 -24.54
CA PHE A 141 31.20 2.59 -24.69
C PHE A 141 31.38 1.38 -23.77
N VAL A 142 32.58 0.78 -23.73
CA VAL A 142 32.85 -0.41 -22.91
C VAL A 142 32.72 -0.10 -21.42
N ALA A 143 33.26 1.04 -20.97
CA ALA A 143 33.16 1.47 -19.57
C ALA A 143 31.71 1.73 -19.16
N SER A 144 30.95 2.44 -20.00
CA SER A 144 29.53 2.75 -19.78
C SER A 144 28.65 1.49 -19.79
N LEU A 145 28.96 0.52 -20.65
CA LEU A 145 28.27 -0.77 -20.70
C LEU A 145 28.52 -1.59 -19.43
N ILE A 146 29.76 -1.62 -18.94
CA ILE A 146 30.11 -2.28 -17.67
C ILE A 146 29.35 -1.64 -16.50
N GLU A 147 29.22 -0.31 -16.46
CA GLU A 147 28.43 0.38 -15.43
C GLU A 147 26.93 -0.01 -15.51
N CYS A 148 26.36 -0.07 -16.72
CA CYS A 148 24.98 -0.51 -16.91
C CYS A 148 24.76 -1.96 -16.44
N ILE A 149 25.67 -2.88 -16.74
CA ILE A 149 25.60 -4.27 -16.28
C ILE A 149 25.67 -4.34 -14.74
N LYS A 150 26.57 -3.57 -14.12
CA LYS A 150 26.67 -3.52 -12.65
C LYS A 150 25.38 -3.00 -12.04
N ARG A 151 24.82 -1.91 -12.56
CA ARG A 151 23.55 -1.36 -12.07
C ARG A 151 22.39 -2.35 -12.26
N HIS A 152 22.31 -3.04 -13.40
CA HIS A 152 21.29 -4.06 -13.63
C HIS A 152 21.33 -5.17 -12.57
N LYS A 153 22.53 -5.65 -12.21
CA LYS A 153 22.69 -6.66 -11.15
C LYS A 153 22.22 -6.16 -9.78
N GLU A 154 22.50 -4.91 -9.44
CA GLU A 154 22.03 -4.30 -8.19
C GLU A 154 20.50 -4.14 -8.17
N ILE A 155 19.89 -3.73 -9.29
CA ILE A 155 18.43 -3.64 -9.42
C ILE A 155 17.79 -5.01 -9.26
N LEU A 156 18.33 -6.05 -9.92
CA LEU A 156 17.82 -7.41 -9.82
C LEU A 156 17.92 -7.94 -8.39
N SER A 157 19.05 -7.76 -7.72
CA SER A 157 19.21 -8.15 -6.32
C SER A 157 18.23 -7.42 -5.40
N PHE A 158 18.03 -6.11 -5.60
CA PHE A 158 17.06 -5.33 -4.85
C PHE A 158 15.61 -5.81 -5.09
N ALA A 159 15.27 -6.15 -6.33
CA ALA A 159 13.95 -6.67 -6.69
C ALA A 159 13.69 -8.04 -6.03
N GLU A 160 14.67 -8.95 -6.05
CA GLU A 160 14.57 -10.26 -5.39
C GLU A 160 14.37 -10.13 -3.88
N GLU A 161 15.14 -9.27 -3.21
CA GLU A 161 15.02 -9.05 -1.76
C GLU A 161 13.68 -8.36 -1.41
N SER A 162 13.23 -7.41 -2.24
CA SER A 162 11.93 -6.78 -2.08
C SER A 162 10.80 -7.81 -2.24
N ASN A 163 10.87 -8.66 -3.27
CA ASN A 163 9.89 -9.72 -3.49
C ASN A 163 9.85 -10.71 -2.32
N LYS A 164 11.00 -11.15 -1.80
CA LYS A 164 11.05 -11.99 -0.58
C LYS A 164 10.43 -11.30 0.64
N PHE A 165 10.59 -9.98 0.76
CA PHE A 165 10.02 -9.20 1.85
C PHE A 165 8.50 -9.15 1.80
N PHE A 166 7.91 -8.85 0.64
CA PHE A 166 6.46 -8.61 0.53
C PHE A 166 5.64 -9.78 -0.04
N SER A 167 6.21 -10.82 -0.64
CA SER A 167 5.40 -11.84 -1.35
C SER A 167 4.34 -12.50 -0.47
N MET A 168 4.72 -12.95 0.74
CA MET A 168 3.79 -13.55 1.69
C MET A 168 2.80 -12.52 2.25
N ILE A 169 3.21 -11.26 2.35
CA ILE A 169 2.35 -10.17 2.81
C ILE A 169 1.27 -9.89 1.77
N VAL A 170 1.65 -9.77 0.51
CA VAL A 170 0.75 -9.57 -0.64
C VAL A 170 -0.18 -10.77 -0.79
N LEU A 171 0.32 -12.00 -0.71
CA LEU A 171 -0.52 -13.21 -0.76
C LEU A 171 -1.59 -13.19 0.34
N GLY A 172 -1.18 -12.91 1.57
CA GLY A 172 -2.11 -12.75 2.69
C GLY A 172 -3.12 -11.64 2.44
N GLN A 173 -2.66 -10.50 1.92
CA GLN A 173 -3.51 -9.35 1.61
C GLN A 173 -4.59 -9.71 0.59
N PHE A 174 -4.22 -10.30 -0.56
CA PHE A 174 -5.18 -10.74 -1.58
C PHE A 174 -6.19 -11.74 -1.02
N PHE A 175 -5.72 -12.74 -0.28
CA PHE A 175 -6.62 -13.72 0.34
C PHE A 175 -7.62 -13.05 1.29
N THR A 176 -7.14 -12.20 2.21
CA THR A 176 -8.02 -11.50 3.15
C THR A 176 -8.97 -10.55 2.44
N SER A 177 -8.49 -9.76 1.47
CA SER A 177 -9.31 -8.81 0.72
C SER A 177 -10.38 -9.52 -0.08
N THR A 178 -10.11 -10.67 -0.72
CA THR A 178 -11.12 -11.43 -1.46
C THR A 178 -12.21 -11.98 -0.54
N VAL A 179 -11.84 -12.55 0.61
CA VAL A 179 -12.82 -13.04 1.59
C VAL A 179 -13.67 -11.87 2.11
N THR A 180 -13.02 -10.75 2.45
CA THR A 180 -13.72 -9.56 2.92
C THR A 180 -14.66 -9.00 1.87
N LEU A 181 -14.22 -8.86 0.61
CA LEU A 181 -15.06 -8.41 -0.50
C LEU A 181 -16.32 -9.27 -0.64
N GLY A 182 -16.18 -10.60 -0.60
CA GLY A 182 -17.33 -11.50 -0.67
C GLY A 182 -18.32 -11.30 0.49
N LEU A 183 -17.82 -11.16 1.72
CA LEU A 183 -18.65 -10.92 2.89
C LEU A 183 -19.33 -9.54 2.87
N THR A 184 -18.61 -8.50 2.45
CA THR A 184 -19.15 -7.12 2.39
C THR A 184 -20.17 -6.98 1.29
N MET A 185 -19.95 -7.59 0.12
CA MET A 185 -20.94 -7.64 -0.96
C MET A 185 -22.21 -8.38 -0.53
N PHE A 186 -22.06 -9.50 0.18
CA PHE A 186 -23.21 -10.21 0.75
C PHE A 186 -23.96 -9.33 1.76
N GLN A 187 -23.26 -8.65 2.67
CA GLN A 187 -23.89 -7.71 3.61
C GLN A 187 -24.61 -6.56 2.90
N LEU A 188 -24.01 -6.00 1.85
CA LEU A 188 -24.63 -4.98 1.00
C LEU A 188 -25.89 -5.47 0.30
N SER A 189 -25.99 -6.75 -0.02
CA SER A 189 -27.22 -7.32 -0.60
C SER A 189 -28.39 -7.41 0.40
N LEU A 190 -28.11 -7.31 1.70
CA LEU A 190 -29.11 -7.40 2.77
C LEU A 190 -29.61 -6.03 3.26
N VAL A 191 -28.99 -4.94 2.84
CA VAL A 191 -29.34 -3.57 3.26
C VAL A 191 -29.51 -2.67 2.04
N ASP A 192 -30.31 -1.61 2.17
CA ASP A 192 -30.38 -0.62 1.10
C ASP A 192 -29.01 0.07 0.95
N PRO A 193 -28.40 0.12 -0.26
CA PRO A 193 -27.06 0.68 -0.45
C PRO A 193 -26.92 2.15 -0.02
N LEU A 194 -28.01 2.92 -0.12
CA LEU A 194 -28.08 4.33 0.25
C LEU A 194 -28.59 4.57 1.69
N SER A 195 -28.76 3.50 2.47
CA SER A 195 -29.08 3.62 3.89
C SER A 195 -27.86 4.04 4.72
N THR A 196 -28.09 4.43 5.97
CA THR A 196 -27.03 4.71 6.95
C THR A 196 -26.13 3.51 7.21
N GLU A 197 -26.62 2.29 7.01
CA GLU A 197 -25.84 1.05 7.18
C GLU A 197 -25.15 0.61 5.89
N GLY A 198 -25.76 0.86 4.72
CA GLY A 198 -25.20 0.51 3.41
C GLY A 198 -24.08 1.44 2.95
N TYR A 199 -24.18 2.74 3.21
CA TYR A 199 -23.20 3.74 2.75
C TYR A 199 -21.76 3.43 3.20
N PRO A 200 -21.46 3.13 4.48
CA PRO A 200 -20.10 2.78 4.91
C PRO A 200 -19.56 1.51 4.25
N LEU A 201 -20.43 0.53 3.99
CA LEU A 201 -20.06 -0.73 3.34
C LEU A 201 -19.64 -0.49 1.89
N LEU A 202 -20.32 0.42 1.17
CA LEU A 202 -19.93 0.82 -0.19
C LEU A 202 -18.56 1.49 -0.22
N PHE A 203 -18.28 2.40 0.71
CA PHE A 203 -16.97 3.06 0.82
C PHE A 203 -15.88 2.05 1.17
N TYR A 204 -16.18 1.11 2.06
CA TYR A 204 -15.25 0.05 2.44
C TYR A 204 -14.92 -0.88 1.26
N GLU A 205 -15.92 -1.33 0.50
CA GLU A 205 -15.74 -2.15 -0.70
C GLU A 205 -14.95 -1.41 -1.79
N SER A 206 -15.27 -0.13 -2.01
CA SER A 206 -14.54 0.73 -2.94
C SER A 206 -13.07 0.87 -2.53
N SER A 207 -12.81 1.04 -1.23
CA SER A 207 -11.44 1.11 -0.69
C SER A 207 -10.66 -0.17 -0.97
N LEU A 208 -11.26 -1.34 -0.70
CA LEU A 208 -10.63 -2.64 -0.94
C LEU A 208 -10.35 -2.88 -2.42
N THR A 209 -11.27 -2.46 -3.30
CA THR A 209 -11.10 -2.57 -4.75
C THR A 209 -9.94 -1.71 -5.25
N VAL A 210 -9.86 -0.46 -4.79
CA VAL A 210 -8.72 0.44 -5.10
C VAL A 210 -7.41 -0.14 -4.57
N GLN A 211 -7.40 -0.71 -3.37
CA GLN A 211 -6.22 -1.36 -2.79
C GLN A 211 -5.72 -2.52 -3.67
N LEU A 212 -6.62 -3.41 -4.11
CA LEU A 212 -6.25 -4.54 -4.99
C LEU A 212 -5.77 -4.06 -6.35
N PHE A 213 -6.47 -3.10 -6.94
CA PHE A 213 -6.08 -2.50 -8.22
C PHE A 213 -4.65 -1.92 -8.14
N LEU A 214 -4.30 -1.23 -7.05
CA LEU A 214 -2.97 -0.70 -6.82
C LEU A 214 -1.89 -1.78 -6.84
N TYR A 215 -2.11 -2.90 -6.15
CA TYR A 215 -1.17 -4.02 -6.15
C TYR A 215 -0.98 -4.61 -7.55
N CYS A 216 -2.08 -4.84 -8.27
CA CYS A 216 -2.02 -5.36 -9.63
C CYS A 216 -1.32 -4.40 -10.59
N TRP A 217 -1.63 -3.10 -10.49
CA TRP A 217 -1.02 -2.07 -11.33
C TRP A 217 0.49 -2.00 -11.13
N PHE A 218 0.95 -1.92 -9.89
CA PHE A 218 2.39 -1.87 -9.60
C PHE A 218 3.12 -3.16 -9.92
N GLY A 219 2.46 -4.31 -9.76
CA GLY A 219 3.02 -5.59 -10.20
C GLY A 219 3.24 -5.61 -11.71
N ASN A 220 2.25 -5.16 -12.49
CA ASN A 220 2.31 -5.12 -13.95
C ASN A 220 3.39 -4.16 -14.46
N GLU A 221 3.52 -2.97 -13.88
CA GLU A 221 4.57 -2.00 -14.25
C GLU A 221 6.00 -2.50 -13.98
N VAL A 222 6.19 -3.47 -13.08
CA VAL A 222 7.52 -4.06 -12.81
C VAL A 222 7.83 -5.23 -13.76
N GLU A 223 6.80 -5.89 -14.31
CA GLU A 223 6.95 -7.03 -15.22
C GLU A 223 7.27 -6.60 -16.67
N ILE A 224 6.77 -5.43 -17.10
CA ILE A 224 6.94 -4.86 -18.45
C ILE A 224 8.30 -4.14 -18.57
#